data_AF-A0A7N2MZD3-F1
#
_entry.id   AF-A0A7N2MZD3-F1
#
_cell.length_a   1.000
_cell.length_b   1.000
_cell.length_c   1.000
_cell.angle_alpha   90.00
_cell.angle_beta   90.00
_cell.angle_gamma   90.00
#
_symmetry.space_group_name_H-M   'P 1'
#
loop_
_entity.id
_entity.type
_entity.pdbx_description
1 polymer ?
#
loop_
_entity_poly.entity_id
_entity_poly.type
_entity_poly.pdbx_seq_one_letter_code
_entity_poly.pdbx_strand_id
1 'polypeptide(L)'
;MVRLNGMIKWMLYPIWEAAAVDEWLYNGDSESYTKKSNHVARKLEKHQQGHTLDAHIKEQFGGGRLLACISSRPGQCGRSDGYILEGKELEFCMKKIQRKKGKGAAA
;
A
#
# COMPACT_ATOMS: atom_id res chain seq x y z
N MET A 1 72.37 -21.51 12.80
CA MET A 1 72.14 -22.01 11.43
C MET A 1 71.17 -21.07 10.74
N VAL A 2 71.69 -20.16 9.92
CA VAL A 2 70.92 -19.17 9.14
C VAL A 2 70.34 -19.86 7.91
N ARG A 3 69.05 -19.66 7.64
CA ARG A 3 68.52 -19.60 6.27
C ARG A 3 67.45 -18.51 6.19
N LEU A 4 67.92 -17.34 5.80
CA LEU A 4 67.12 -16.28 5.19
C LEU A 4 66.66 -16.76 3.81
N ASN A 5 65.35 -16.75 3.59
CA ASN A 5 64.69 -16.66 2.28
C ASN A 5 63.57 -15.64 2.54
N GLY A 6 63.64 -14.37 2.16
CA GLY A 6 64.01 -13.89 0.84
C GLY A 6 62.76 -13.65 0.01
N MET A 7 61.83 -12.80 0.46
CA MET A 7 60.88 -12.11 -0.43
C MET A 7 60.65 -10.68 0.04
N ILE A 8 61.39 -9.80 -0.64
CA ILE A 8 61.33 -8.35 -0.56
C ILE A 8 60.13 -7.87 -1.38
N LYS A 9 59.39 -6.90 -0.81
CA LYS A 9 58.66 -5.83 -1.51
C LYS A 9 57.48 -6.23 -2.39
N TRP A 10 56.27 -6.03 -1.85
CA TRP A 10 55.18 -5.33 -2.55
C TRP A 10 54.37 -4.51 -1.54
N MET A 11 54.97 -3.38 -1.17
CA MET A 11 54.23 -2.20 -0.72
C MET A 11 53.75 -1.52 -2.00
N LEU A 12 52.47 -1.70 -2.39
CA LEU A 12 51.71 -0.76 -3.23
C LEU A 12 50.22 -1.21 -3.29
N TYR A 13 49.36 -0.53 -2.53
CA TYR A 13 47.96 -0.12 -2.75
C TYR A 13 46.98 -1.02 -3.57
N PRO A 14 45.69 -1.17 -3.15
CA PRO A 14 44.85 -0.01 -2.80
C PRO A 14 44.01 -0.10 -1.51
N ILE A 15 44.02 1.04 -0.83
CA ILE A 15 43.19 1.48 0.30
C ILE A 15 41.85 2.08 -0.19
N TRP A 16 41.33 1.77 -1.38
CA TRP A 16 40.23 2.56 -1.98
C TRP A 16 38.95 1.82 -2.40
N GLU A 17 38.67 0.63 -1.85
CA GLU A 17 37.44 -0.10 -2.21
C GLU A 17 36.60 -0.59 -1.02
N ALA A 18 36.84 -0.07 0.18
CA ALA A 18 36.06 -0.46 1.37
C ALA A 18 35.09 0.61 1.89
N ALA A 19 35.23 1.87 1.46
CA ALA A 19 34.31 2.95 1.87
C ALA A 19 33.10 3.10 0.93
N ALA A 20 33.13 2.55 -0.28
CA ALA A 20 32.09 2.78 -1.29
C ALA A 20 30.94 1.75 -1.26
N VAL A 21 31.11 0.59 -0.63
CA VAL A 21 30.09 -0.48 -0.65
C VAL A 21 29.07 -0.32 0.48
N ASP A 22 29.48 0.23 1.64
CA ASP A 22 28.57 0.48 2.76
C ASP A 22 27.63 1.67 2.48
N GLU A 23 28.11 2.69 1.76
CA GLU A 23 27.28 3.81 1.27
C GLU A 23 26.30 3.38 0.15
N TRP A 24 26.62 2.30 -0.58
CA TRP A 24 25.74 1.73 -1.60
C TRP A 24 24.65 0.81 -1.01
N LEU A 25 24.94 0.11 0.10
CA LEU A 25 24.00 -0.81 0.74
C LEU A 25 22.96 -0.10 1.62
N TYR A 26 23.20 1.15 2.03
CA TYR A 26 22.23 2.02 2.72
C TYR A 26 21.35 2.85 1.75
N ASN A 27 21.10 2.34 0.55
CA ASN A 27 20.03 2.82 -0.34
C ASN A 27 18.90 1.77 -0.48
N GLY A 28 18.81 0.87 0.49
CA GLY A 28 18.05 -0.38 0.45
C GLY A 28 16.62 -0.36 0.99
N ASP A 29 16.00 0.81 1.23
CA ASP A 29 14.56 0.91 1.51
C ASP A 29 13.89 1.85 0.49
N SER A 30 13.88 1.39 -0.77
CA SER A 30 13.17 2.05 -1.86
C SER A 30 11.67 1.74 -1.82
N GLU A 31 10.97 2.20 -0.80
CA GLU A 31 9.52 2.45 -0.91
C GLU A 31 9.29 3.80 -1.61
N SER A 32 9.36 3.79 -2.94
CA SER A 32 8.65 4.76 -3.80
C SER A 32 9.00 6.26 -3.72
N TYR A 33 10.24 6.66 -3.39
CA TYR A 33 10.67 8.06 -3.63
C TYR A 33 10.98 8.31 -5.11
N THR A 34 9.98 8.15 -5.98
CA THR A 34 10.03 8.80 -7.28
C THR A 34 9.98 10.30 -7.01
N LYS A 35 11.04 11.04 -7.37
CA LYS A 35 11.01 12.51 -7.31
C LYS A 35 9.85 12.99 -8.19
N LYS A 36 8.72 13.30 -7.56
CA LYS A 36 7.53 13.81 -8.26
C LYS A 36 7.82 15.23 -8.71
N SER A 37 7.44 15.56 -9.94
CA SER A 37 7.56 16.94 -10.41
C SER A 37 6.69 17.87 -9.57
N ASN A 38 7.13 19.14 -9.40
CA ASN A 38 6.37 20.16 -8.66
C ASN A 38 4.92 20.30 -9.14
N HIS A 39 4.69 20.04 -10.43
CA HIS A 39 3.35 20.03 -11.01
C HIS A 39 2.47 18.90 -10.45
N VAL A 40 3.02 17.69 -10.31
CA VAL A 40 2.31 16.53 -9.73
C VAL A 40 2.08 16.73 -8.24
N ALA A 41 3.07 17.24 -7.50
CA ALA A 41 2.93 17.50 -6.06
C ALA A 41 1.77 18.46 -5.77
N ARG A 42 1.71 19.58 -6.48
CA ARG A 42 0.61 20.56 -6.38
C ARG A 42 -0.75 19.98 -6.79
N LYS A 43 -0.80 19.05 -7.74
CA LYS A 43 -2.04 18.36 -8.13
C LYS A 43 -2.53 17.43 -7.02
N LEU A 44 -1.63 16.67 -6.40
CA LEU A 44 -1.94 15.79 -5.27
C LEU A 44 -2.43 16.59 -4.07
N GLU A 45 -1.75 17.69 -3.74
CA GLU A 45 -2.16 18.58 -2.65
C GLU A 45 -3.59 19.11 -2.87
N LYS A 46 -3.90 19.58 -4.08
CA LYS A 46 -5.27 20.00 -4.44
C LYS A 46 -6.30 18.88 -4.34
N HIS A 47 -5.94 17.64 -4.71
CA HIS A 47 -6.86 16.49 -4.62
C HIS A 47 -7.08 16.04 -3.17
N GLN A 48 -6.11 16.24 -2.28
CA GLN A 48 -6.20 15.87 -0.87
C GLN A 48 -7.05 16.87 -0.07
N GLN A 49 -7.11 18.12 -0.50
CA GLN A 49 -7.94 19.14 0.13
C GLN A 49 -9.42 18.73 0.09
N GLY A 50 -9.99 18.45 1.27
CA GLY A 50 -11.39 18.03 1.42
C GLY A 50 -11.65 16.52 1.23
N HIS A 51 -10.61 15.71 0.96
CA HIS A 51 -10.75 14.27 0.80
C HIS A 51 -10.90 13.56 2.15
N THR A 52 -12.10 13.64 2.72
CA THR A 52 -12.46 12.92 3.95
C THR A 52 -13.39 11.76 3.60
N LEU A 53 -12.97 10.54 3.95
CA LEU A 53 -13.80 9.34 3.83
C LEU A 53 -14.46 9.02 5.17
N ASP A 54 -15.70 8.54 5.11
CA ASP A 54 -16.43 8.05 6.28
C ASP A 54 -15.68 6.90 6.97
N ALA A 55 -15.76 6.85 8.30
CA ALA A 55 -15.04 5.86 9.10
C ALA A 55 -15.45 4.41 8.78
N HIS A 56 -16.73 4.15 8.53
CA HIS A 56 -17.22 2.81 8.23
C HIS A 56 -16.74 2.33 6.86
N ILE A 57 -16.61 3.24 5.89
CA ILE A 57 -16.06 2.92 4.57
C ILE A 57 -14.56 2.59 4.70
N LYS A 58 -13.80 3.35 5.51
CA LYS A 58 -12.38 3.05 5.79
C LYS A 58 -12.18 1.66 6.39
N GLU A 59 -13.05 1.25 7.32
CA GLU A 59 -13.01 -0.09 7.91
C GLU A 59 -13.22 -1.18 6.84
N GLN A 60 -14.17 -0.99 5.93
CA GLN A 60 -14.42 -1.94 4.83
C GLN A 60 -13.26 -2.04 3.84
N PHE A 61 -12.55 -0.93 3.60
CA PHE A 61 -11.33 -0.96 2.79
C PHE A 61 -10.25 -1.85 3.44
N GLY A 62 -10.13 -1.84 4.77
CA GLY A 62 -9.24 -2.76 5.49
C GLY A 62 -9.62 -4.24 5.32
N GLY A 63 -10.92 -4.53 5.19
CA GLY A 63 -11.43 -5.87 4.92
C GLY A 63 -11.39 -6.31 3.45
N GLY A 64 -11.02 -5.43 2.52
CA GLY A 64 -10.94 -5.72 1.08
C GLY A 64 -12.30 -5.99 0.40
N ARG A 65 -13.43 -5.75 1.09
CA ARG A 65 -14.78 -6.00 0.58
C ARG A 65 -15.69 -4.84 0.93
N LEU A 66 -16.31 -4.25 -0.09
CA LEU A 66 -17.25 -3.13 0.05
C LEU A 66 -18.69 -3.60 -0.11
N LEU A 67 -19.60 -2.97 0.61
CA LEU A 67 -21.04 -3.17 0.40
C LEU A 67 -21.54 -2.20 -0.68
N ALA A 68 -22.27 -2.73 -1.65
CA ALA A 68 -22.83 -1.98 -2.76
C ALA A 68 -24.28 -2.40 -3.05
N CYS A 69 -25.05 -1.48 -3.62
CA CYS A 69 -26.40 -1.73 -4.11
C CYS A 69 -26.39 -1.87 -5.63
N ILE A 70 -26.98 -2.95 -6.15
CA ILE A 70 -27.19 -3.12 -7.59
C ILE A 70 -28.41 -2.28 -7.97
N SER A 71 -28.21 -1.31 -8.86
CA SER A 71 -29.27 -0.43 -9.35
C SER A 71 -29.80 -0.85 -10.73
N SER A 72 -29.08 -1.74 -11.42
CA SER A 72 -29.51 -2.29 -12.71
C SER A 72 -30.50 -3.45 -12.56
N ARG A 73 -31.13 -3.83 -13.69
CA ARG A 73 -32.03 -5.00 -13.80
C ARG A 73 -31.35 -6.12 -14.59
N PRO A 74 -30.43 -6.90 -13.97
CA PRO A 74 -29.52 -7.78 -14.69
C PRO A 74 -30.20 -8.81 -15.59
N GLY A 75 -31.41 -9.27 -15.24
CA GLY A 75 -32.18 -10.19 -16.08
C GLY A 75 -32.70 -9.61 -17.40
N GLN A 76 -32.71 -8.29 -17.55
CA GLN A 76 -33.14 -7.61 -18.79
C GLN A 76 -31.96 -7.00 -19.54
N CYS A 77 -31.07 -6.30 -18.82
CA CYS A 77 -29.94 -5.60 -19.42
C CYS A 77 -28.65 -6.43 -19.48
N GLY A 78 -28.59 -7.63 -18.89
CA GLY A 78 -27.40 -8.48 -18.86
C GLY A 78 -26.23 -7.90 -18.06
N ARG A 79 -26.47 -6.83 -17.28
CA ARG A 79 -25.46 -6.08 -16.53
C ARG A 79 -25.87 -5.88 -15.08
N SER A 80 -24.90 -5.93 -14.17
CA SER A 80 -25.05 -5.71 -12.74
C SER A 80 -24.31 -4.45 -12.29
N ASP A 81 -24.75 -3.30 -12.79
CA ASP A 81 -24.21 -2.00 -12.40
C ASP A 81 -24.84 -1.52 -11.08
N GLY A 82 -24.10 -0.74 -10.31
CA GLY A 82 -24.51 -0.33 -8.97
C GLY A 82 -23.65 0.78 -8.38
N TYR A 83 -23.94 1.13 -7.13
CA TYR A 83 -23.22 2.15 -6.37
C TYR A 83 -22.83 1.65 -4.98
N ILE A 84 -21.77 2.21 -4.40
CA ILE A 84 -21.28 1.88 -3.07
C ILE A 84 -22.21 2.49 -2.01
N LEU A 85 -22.48 1.74 -0.94
CA LEU A 85 -23.30 2.26 0.16
C LEU A 85 -22.48 3.20 1.04
N GLU A 86 -23.03 4.39 1.31
CA GLU A 86 -22.40 5.42 2.14
C GLU A 86 -23.33 5.91 3.25
N GLY A 87 -22.75 6.47 4.32
CA GLY A 87 -23.48 7.13 5.41
C GLY A 87 -24.62 6.28 6.02
N LYS A 88 -25.82 6.87 6.12
CA LYS A 88 -26.99 6.25 6.78
C LYS A 88 -27.46 4.97 6.09
N GLU A 89 -27.33 4.87 4.77
CA GLU A 89 -27.73 3.67 4.02
C GLU A 89 -26.84 2.49 4.40
N LEU A 90 -25.54 2.75 4.55
CA LEU A 90 -24.57 1.75 4.95
C LEU A 90 -24.87 1.22 6.37
N GLU A 91 -25.11 2.12 7.32
CA GLU A 91 -25.47 1.74 8.69
C GLU A 91 -26.73 0.86 8.75
N PHE A 92 -27.75 1.21 7.97
CA PHE A 92 -28.99 0.45 7.92
C PHE A 92 -28.78 -0.97 7.38
N CYS A 93 -28.00 -1.10 6.31
CA CYS A 93 -27.67 -2.39 5.72
C CYS A 93 -26.86 -3.27 6.68
N MET A 94 -25.83 -2.69 7.33
CA MET A 94 -25.01 -3.38 8.33
C MET A 94 -25.85 -3.92 9.50
N LYS A 95 -26.74 -3.09 10.05
CA LYS A 95 -27.68 -3.51 11.12
C LYS A 95 -28.54 -4.70 10.68
N LYS A 96 -29.04 -4.71 9.44
CA LYS A 96 -29.83 -5.83 8.91
C LYS A 96 -29.00 -7.11 8.75
N ILE A 97 -27.78 -7.01 8.24
CA ILE A 97 -26.88 -8.16 8.06
C ILE A 97 -26.53 -8.79 9.41
N GLN A 98 -26.17 -7.99 10.40
CA GLN A 98 -25.86 -8.48 11.76
C GLN A 98 -27.05 -9.20 12.39
N ARG A 99 -28.26 -8.63 12.30
CA ARG A 99 -29.50 -9.26 12.79
C ARG A 99 -29.80 -10.59 12.10
N LYS A 100 -29.53 -10.71 10.80
CA LYS A 100 -29.72 -11.96 10.05
C LYS A 100 -28.68 -13.02 10.45
N LYS A 101 -27.41 -12.62 10.61
CA LYS A 101 -26.33 -13.52 11.04
C LYS A 101 -26.61 -14.12 12.41
N GLY A 102 -27.11 -13.34 13.36
CA GLY A 102 -27.48 -13.84 14.70
C GLY A 102 -28.65 -14.83 14.72
N LYS A 103 -29.56 -14.78 13.74
CA LYS A 103 -30.70 -15.71 13.65
C LYS A 103 -30.36 -17.04 12.97
N GLY A 104 -29.36 -17.05 12.09
CA GLY A 104 -28.93 -18.27 11.37
C GLY A 104 -27.94 -19.16 12.13
N ALA A 105 -27.37 -18.67 13.24
CA ALA A 105 -26.47 -19.45 14.10
C ALA A 105 -27.20 -20.18 15.26
N ALA A 106 -28.52 -19.97 15.38
CA ALA A 106 -29.38 -20.59 16.39
C ALA A 106 -30.39 -21.58 15.77
N ALA A 107 -30.16 -21.99 14.52
CA ALA A 107 -30.93 -22.98 13.79
C ALA A 107 -30.00 -24.10 13.32
#